data_AF-A0A1I2NWR9-F1
#
_entry.id   AF-A0A1I2NWR9-F1
#
_cell.length_a   1.000
_cell.length_b   1.000
_cell.length_c   1.000
_cell.angle_alpha   90.00
_cell.angle_beta   90.00
_cell.angle_gamma   90.00
#
_symmetry.space_group_name_H-M   'P 1'
#
loop_
_entity.id
_entity.type
_entity.pdbx_description
1 polymer ?
#
loop_
_entity_poly.entity_id
_entity_poly.type
_entity_poly.pdbx_seq_one_letter_code
_entity_poly.pdbx_strand_id
1 'polypeptide(L)'
;MKTPLLYLSLFSLALIFGCHSEKVDEPEKSDYQFKLTEKFKTFPLPADVGQLEPYFMPLGVDYFALFDYKTNQILTYSIPETKLVNTVQLETEGPNGVGKNIAGIFADNPGEFFLTTASNQLIKIDSSGQIIHKVQFNTEELQEQGVSLFSNVFVRNQHELYFAAFPLTFEWTSLSPEELTKTPNLLRYDSTENSFSPISYFPEEFVGTNLNKTIFPLLAVGLTGLPIINLNFRNIYYQEDEEIHSSFAGLSSFPEDPPTSPLPNMFDDMNEIMKMINHTDIYTDVYSLDAQDLIVRVGKHEDIPDNTLDTDAFLASKWGLVFLDTDFNKVGELDLEPDRFHGRYLFADHEGIWVSADHPENPDIQEDFLRFQLIEVTK
;
A
#
# COMPACT_ATOMS: atom_id res chain seq x y z
N MET A 1 -63.90 50.55 49.09
CA MET A 1 -62.61 50.51 48.39
C MET A 1 -62.45 49.12 47.78
N LYS A 2 -62.19 49.05 46.47
CA LYS A 2 -62.33 47.85 45.62
C LYS A 2 -60.95 47.27 45.25
N THR A 3 -60.84 45.93 45.36
CA THR A 3 -59.93 44.95 44.66
C THR A 3 -58.41 45.12 44.82
N PRO A 4 -57.53 44.17 44.40
CA PRO A 4 -57.67 42.76 43.91
C PRO A 4 -56.70 41.76 44.64
N LEU A 5 -56.85 40.42 44.63
CA LEU A 5 -56.71 39.35 43.60
C LEU A 5 -55.33 38.63 43.63
N LEU A 6 -55.44 37.35 43.99
CA LEU A 6 -54.67 36.14 43.63
C LEU A 6 -53.69 36.28 42.44
N TYR A 7 -52.43 35.83 42.61
CA TYR A 7 -51.65 35.20 41.55
C TYR A 7 -50.81 34.04 42.08
N LEU A 8 -51.13 32.88 41.51
CA LEU A 8 -50.42 31.61 41.53
C LEU A 8 -49.17 31.76 40.65
N SER A 9 -47.97 31.38 41.11
CA SER A 9 -46.85 31.10 40.21
C SER A 9 -46.30 29.71 40.45
N LEU A 10 -46.67 28.80 39.55
CA LEU A 10 -45.90 27.61 39.21
C LEU A 10 -44.44 28.03 38.98
N PHE A 11 -43.50 27.45 39.71
CA PHE A 11 -42.10 27.40 39.26
C PHE A 11 -41.80 25.98 38.81
N SER A 12 -41.77 25.85 37.50
CA SER A 12 -41.53 24.64 36.73
C SER A 12 -40.10 24.15 36.97
N LEU A 13 -39.99 22.87 37.30
CA LEU A 13 -38.76 22.10 37.36
C LEU A 13 -38.20 21.97 35.93
N ALA A 14 -37.17 22.73 35.58
CA ALA A 14 -36.42 22.53 34.34
C ALA A 14 -35.25 21.58 34.64
N LEU A 15 -35.48 20.29 34.36
CA LEU A 15 -34.44 19.26 34.26
C LEU A 15 -33.56 19.60 33.05
N ILE A 16 -32.33 20.04 33.31
CA ILE A 16 -31.31 20.21 32.28
C ILE A 16 -30.74 18.80 32.01
N PHE A 17 -31.27 18.15 30.97
CA PHE A 17 -30.61 16.99 30.36
C PHE A 17 -29.33 17.49 29.69
N GLY A 18 -28.19 17.27 30.35
CA GLY A 18 -26.89 17.43 29.72
C GLY A 18 -26.70 16.33 28.68
N CYS A 19 -26.85 16.68 27.40
CA CYS A 19 -26.32 15.88 26.31
C CYS A 19 -24.79 15.93 26.41
N HIS A 20 -24.17 14.82 26.77
CA HIS A 20 -22.75 14.60 26.55
C HIS A 20 -22.60 14.19 25.07
N SER A 21 -22.47 15.18 24.19
CA SER A 21 -21.85 14.94 22.89
C SER A 21 -20.35 15.00 23.12
N GLU A 22 -19.66 13.87 22.98
CA GLU A 22 -18.21 13.88 22.80
C GLU A 22 -17.89 14.88 21.68
N LYS A 23 -17.13 15.92 22.02
CA LYS A 23 -16.50 16.75 21.02
C LYS A 23 -15.47 15.86 20.35
N VAL A 24 -15.67 15.56 19.08
CA VAL A 24 -14.57 15.18 18.20
C VAL A 24 -13.66 16.41 18.19
N ASP A 25 -12.52 16.32 18.87
CA ASP A 25 -11.52 17.37 18.82
C ASP A 25 -11.13 17.56 17.35
N GLU A 26 -11.21 18.81 16.86
CA GLU A 26 -10.63 19.14 15.55
C GLU A 26 -9.15 18.75 15.62
N PRO A 27 -8.63 18.00 14.63
CA PRO A 27 -7.22 17.61 14.64
C PRO A 27 -6.38 18.88 14.74
N GLU A 28 -5.45 18.90 15.71
CA GLU A 28 -4.48 19.99 15.83
C GLU A 28 -3.84 20.19 14.46
N LYS A 29 -3.81 21.45 14.01
CA LYS A 29 -3.26 21.78 12.71
C LYS A 29 -1.78 21.42 12.72
N SER A 30 -1.43 20.35 12.02
CA SER A 30 -0.07 19.86 11.87
C SER A 30 0.87 20.99 11.42
N ASP A 31 2.05 21.06 12.05
CA ASP A 31 3.10 22.02 11.70
C ASP A 31 3.83 21.64 10.39
N TYR A 32 3.61 20.42 9.87
CA TYR A 32 4.24 19.98 8.63
C TYR A 32 3.71 20.71 7.40
N GLN A 33 4.62 21.05 6.49
CA GLN A 33 4.31 21.51 5.14
C GLN A 33 5.06 20.67 4.11
N PHE A 34 4.34 20.32 3.05
CA PHE A 34 4.85 19.51 1.94
C PHE A 34 4.78 20.35 0.67
N LYS A 35 5.93 20.62 0.05
CA LYS A 35 6.01 21.52 -1.09
C LYS A 35 6.82 20.92 -2.23
N LEU A 36 6.18 20.74 -3.38
CA LEU A 36 6.89 20.43 -4.63
C LEU A 36 7.83 21.58 -5.01
N THR A 37 9.05 21.23 -5.38
CA THR A 37 10.10 22.17 -5.79
C THR A 37 10.48 21.97 -7.25
N GLU A 38 11.24 22.89 -7.84
CA GLU A 38 11.79 22.74 -9.20
C GLU A 38 13.08 21.91 -9.23
N LYS A 39 13.44 21.22 -8.14
CA LYS A 39 14.64 20.39 -8.06
C LYS A 39 14.35 18.97 -8.52
N PHE A 40 15.22 18.45 -9.38
CA PHE A 40 15.11 17.10 -9.94
C PHE A 40 16.39 16.29 -9.73
N LYS A 41 16.23 14.98 -9.55
CA LYS A 41 17.28 13.97 -9.73
C LYS A 41 16.94 13.11 -10.94
N THR A 42 17.97 12.69 -11.66
CA THR A 42 17.82 11.76 -12.79
C THR A 42 18.73 10.56 -12.62
N PHE A 43 18.24 9.39 -13.02
CA PHE A 43 18.96 8.12 -12.96
C PHE A 43 18.94 7.49 -14.34
N PRO A 44 20.09 7.09 -14.92
CA PRO A 44 20.12 6.52 -16.26
C PRO A 44 19.36 5.19 -16.30
N LEU A 45 18.44 5.04 -17.24
CA LEU A 45 17.65 3.83 -17.42
C LEU A 45 18.16 3.04 -18.63
N PRO A 46 18.46 1.73 -18.51
CA PRO A 46 18.80 0.93 -19.67
C PRO A 46 17.65 0.83 -20.68
N ALA A 47 17.98 0.89 -21.98
CA ALA A 47 17.00 0.96 -23.06
C ALA A 47 16.07 -0.27 -23.18
N ASP A 48 16.42 -1.39 -22.56
CA ASP A 48 15.63 -2.61 -22.51
C ASP A 48 14.66 -2.68 -21.33
N VAL A 49 14.74 -1.72 -20.39
CA VAL A 49 13.88 -1.62 -19.20
C VAL A 49 12.80 -0.57 -19.43
N GLY A 50 11.54 -0.97 -19.22
CA GLY A 50 10.41 -0.03 -19.27
C GLY A 50 10.45 0.95 -18.09
N GLN A 51 10.01 2.19 -18.28
CA GLN A 51 10.06 3.24 -17.25
C GLN A 51 9.00 3.07 -16.14
N LEU A 52 7.91 2.36 -16.42
CA LEU A 52 6.68 2.35 -15.58
C LEU A 52 6.30 0.95 -15.09
N GLU A 53 6.81 -0.08 -15.75
CA GLU A 53 6.48 -1.49 -15.48
C GLU A 53 7.27 -2.10 -14.29
N PRO A 54 8.53 -1.70 -14.01
CA PRO A 54 9.29 -2.30 -12.92
C PRO A 54 8.68 -2.07 -11.55
N TYR A 55 8.89 -3.04 -10.66
CA TYR A 55 8.58 -2.85 -9.24
C TYR A 55 9.69 -2.05 -8.55
N PHE A 56 9.32 -0.94 -7.93
CA PHE A 56 10.24 -0.04 -7.26
C PHE A 56 10.33 -0.36 -5.76
N MET A 57 11.56 -0.44 -5.24
CA MET A 57 11.84 -0.68 -3.83
C MET A 57 12.86 0.33 -3.32
N PRO A 58 12.52 1.26 -2.44
CA PRO A 58 13.52 2.04 -1.72
C PRO A 58 14.27 1.11 -0.76
N LEU A 59 15.60 1.24 -0.72
CA LEU A 59 16.51 0.43 0.08
C LEU A 59 17.26 1.35 1.05
N GLY A 60 16.50 1.90 2.01
CA GLY A 60 16.96 2.96 2.90
C GLY A 60 17.15 4.30 2.18
N VAL A 61 18.11 5.10 2.65
CA VAL A 61 18.36 6.47 2.17
C VAL A 61 19.42 6.56 1.05
N ASP A 62 20.15 5.46 0.84
CA ASP A 62 21.32 5.45 -0.05
C ASP A 62 21.04 4.77 -1.39
N TYR A 63 20.04 3.88 -1.45
CA TYR A 63 19.76 3.08 -2.63
C TYR A 63 18.26 2.92 -2.89
N PHE A 64 17.93 2.61 -4.14
CA PHE A 64 16.68 1.94 -4.48
C PHE A 64 16.96 0.84 -5.50
N ALA A 65 16.05 -0.10 -5.64
CA ALA A 65 16.08 -1.12 -6.66
C ALA A 65 14.82 -1.10 -7.52
N LEU A 66 14.99 -1.50 -8.77
CA LEU A 66 13.91 -1.82 -9.70
C LEU A 66 13.97 -3.30 -9.99
N PHE A 67 12.83 -3.97 -9.96
CA PHE A 67 12.70 -5.31 -10.50
C PHE A 67 11.88 -5.28 -11.77
N ASP A 68 12.54 -5.56 -12.89
CA ASP A 68 11.88 -5.66 -14.19
C ASP A 68 11.44 -7.10 -14.43
N TYR A 69 10.13 -7.33 -14.34
CA TYR A 69 9.51 -8.65 -14.60
C TYR A 69 9.73 -9.10 -16.06
N LYS A 70 9.85 -8.17 -17.01
CA LYS A 70 9.94 -8.49 -18.44
C LYS A 70 11.29 -9.07 -18.80
N THR A 71 12.37 -8.43 -18.35
CA THR A 71 13.75 -8.89 -18.56
C THR A 71 14.26 -9.79 -17.43
N ASN A 72 13.49 -9.95 -16.34
CA ASN A 72 13.83 -10.75 -15.17
C ASN A 72 15.15 -10.32 -14.52
N GLN A 73 15.31 -9.01 -14.32
CA GLN A 73 16.53 -8.43 -13.77
C GLN A 73 16.24 -7.44 -12.64
N ILE A 74 17.18 -7.37 -11.69
CA ILE A 74 17.18 -6.40 -10.61
C ILE A 74 18.22 -5.33 -10.92
N LEU A 75 17.80 -4.07 -10.96
CA LEU A 75 18.67 -2.92 -11.13
C LEU A 75 18.77 -2.16 -9.81
N THR A 76 19.98 -1.96 -9.29
CA THR A 76 20.22 -1.21 -8.05
C THR A 76 20.87 0.11 -8.36
N TYR A 77 20.32 1.21 -7.83
CA TYR A 77 20.78 2.56 -8.03
C TYR A 77 21.28 3.18 -6.72
N SER A 78 22.34 3.97 -6.80
CA SER A 78 22.76 4.85 -5.69
C SER A 78 22.05 6.19 -5.78
N ILE A 79 21.35 6.56 -4.70
CA ILE A 79 20.65 7.84 -4.55
C ILE A 79 21.64 9.03 -4.48
N PRO A 80 22.74 8.95 -3.68
CA PRO A 80 23.73 10.04 -3.62
C PRO A 80 24.47 10.25 -4.94
N GLU A 81 24.85 9.17 -5.62
CA GLU A 81 25.66 9.24 -6.84
C GLU A 81 24.85 9.38 -8.13
N THR A 82 23.52 9.20 -8.04
CA THR A 82 22.56 9.21 -9.15
C THR A 82 22.96 8.28 -10.29
N LYS A 83 23.34 7.04 -9.96
CA LYS A 83 23.90 6.05 -10.90
C LYS A 83 23.40 4.64 -10.64
N LEU A 84 23.29 3.87 -11.72
CA LEU A 84 23.16 2.41 -11.66
C LEU A 84 24.48 1.82 -11.11
N VAL A 85 24.39 1.11 -9.98
CA VAL A 85 25.56 0.50 -9.31
C VAL A 85 25.66 -1.00 -9.54
N ASN A 86 24.54 -1.68 -9.76
CA ASN A 86 24.51 -3.13 -9.97
C ASN A 86 23.32 -3.53 -10.85
N THR A 87 23.52 -4.59 -11.65
CA THR A 87 22.46 -5.24 -12.41
C THR A 87 22.61 -6.75 -12.22
N VAL A 88 21.55 -7.38 -11.73
CA VAL A 88 21.49 -8.83 -11.52
C VAL A 88 20.48 -9.42 -12.48
N GLN A 89 20.98 -10.14 -13.48
CA GLN A 89 20.13 -10.95 -14.35
C GLN A 89 19.77 -12.26 -13.62
N LEU A 90 18.48 -12.50 -13.40
CA LEU A 90 18.06 -13.73 -12.73
C LEU A 90 17.95 -14.87 -13.75
N GLU A 91 18.63 -15.97 -13.45
CA GLU A 91 18.57 -17.18 -14.27
C GLU A 91 17.23 -17.89 -14.09
N THR A 92 16.64 -18.36 -15.19
CA THR A 92 15.40 -19.15 -15.11
C THR A 92 15.65 -20.59 -14.68
N GLU A 93 16.75 -21.17 -15.15
CA GLU A 93 17.13 -22.57 -14.97
C GLU A 93 18.55 -22.68 -14.45
N GLY A 94 18.98 -23.88 -14.05
CA GLY A 94 20.32 -24.12 -13.52
C GLY A 94 20.40 -24.03 -11.99
N PRO A 95 21.61 -24.13 -11.42
CA PRO A 95 21.81 -24.15 -9.97
C PRO A 95 21.30 -22.90 -9.25
N ASN A 96 21.30 -21.75 -9.93
CA ASN A 96 20.76 -20.47 -9.43
C ASN A 96 19.42 -20.09 -10.08
N GLY A 97 18.74 -21.06 -10.71
CA GLY A 97 17.47 -20.83 -11.39
C GLY A 97 16.34 -20.46 -10.43
N VAL A 98 15.75 -19.27 -10.62
CA VAL A 98 14.60 -18.77 -9.85
C VAL A 98 13.24 -19.07 -10.52
N GLY A 99 13.26 -19.61 -11.74
CA GLY A 99 12.06 -19.92 -12.53
C GLY A 99 11.57 -18.74 -13.37
N LYS A 100 10.43 -18.92 -14.06
CA LYS A 100 9.83 -17.91 -14.97
C LYS A 100 8.74 -17.06 -14.33
N ASN A 101 8.18 -17.51 -13.21
CA ASN A 101 6.97 -16.93 -12.63
C ASN A 101 7.27 -16.39 -11.23
N ILE A 102 8.18 -15.42 -11.14
CA ILE A 102 8.35 -14.63 -9.91
C ILE A 102 7.07 -13.84 -9.71
N ALA A 103 6.54 -13.93 -8.50
CA ALA A 103 5.23 -13.40 -8.16
C ALA A 103 5.33 -12.21 -7.20
N GLY A 104 6.33 -12.21 -6.32
CA GLY A 104 6.68 -11.09 -5.46
C GLY A 104 8.19 -10.99 -5.26
N ILE A 105 8.63 -9.79 -4.88
CA ILE A 105 10.01 -9.49 -4.51
C ILE A 105 10.03 -8.53 -3.33
N PHE A 106 11.00 -8.71 -2.43
CA PHE A 106 11.25 -7.81 -1.32
C PHE A 106 12.76 -7.68 -1.06
N ALA A 107 13.21 -6.48 -0.72
CA ALA A 107 14.52 -6.22 -0.17
C ALA A 107 14.48 -4.98 0.73
N ASP A 108 15.30 -4.99 1.79
CA ASP A 108 15.54 -3.87 2.70
C ASP A 108 16.95 -3.27 2.52
N ASN A 109 17.81 -3.95 1.76
CA ASN A 109 19.18 -3.56 1.49
C ASN A 109 19.63 -4.11 0.12
N PRO A 110 20.68 -3.55 -0.51
CA PRO A 110 21.12 -3.99 -1.83
C PRO A 110 21.88 -5.33 -1.86
N GLY A 111 22.14 -5.92 -0.70
CA GLY A 111 22.94 -7.14 -0.54
C GLY A 111 22.14 -8.44 -0.66
N GLU A 112 20.85 -8.41 -0.34
CA GLU A 112 20.00 -9.62 -0.27
C GLU A 112 18.60 -9.32 -0.81
N PHE A 113 18.07 -10.24 -1.63
CA PHE A 113 16.72 -10.15 -2.17
C PHE A 113 15.94 -11.42 -1.84
N PHE A 114 14.66 -11.25 -1.53
CA PHE A 114 13.72 -12.34 -1.34
C PHE A 114 12.75 -12.34 -2.51
N LEU A 115 12.50 -13.51 -3.07
CA LEU A 115 11.59 -13.73 -4.19
C LEU A 115 10.57 -14.77 -3.78
N THR A 116 9.34 -14.58 -4.21
CA THR A 116 8.34 -15.64 -4.21
C THR A 116 7.98 -16.02 -5.64
N THR A 117 7.56 -17.26 -5.84
CA THR A 117 7.05 -17.72 -7.12
C THR A 117 5.56 -18.01 -7.06
N ALA A 118 4.91 -18.04 -8.22
CA ALA A 118 3.49 -18.38 -8.33
C ALA A 118 3.16 -19.81 -7.84
N SER A 119 4.19 -20.66 -7.67
CA SER A 119 4.06 -21.98 -7.07
C SER A 119 4.31 -21.97 -5.56
N ASN A 120 4.25 -20.81 -4.89
CA ASN A 120 4.45 -20.65 -3.45
C ASN A 120 5.82 -21.14 -2.96
N GLN A 121 6.88 -20.77 -3.67
CA GLN A 121 8.26 -21.00 -3.23
C GLN A 121 8.91 -19.70 -2.79
N LEU A 122 9.61 -19.72 -1.66
CA LEU A 122 10.51 -18.64 -1.23
C LEU A 122 11.93 -18.92 -1.73
N ILE A 123 12.55 -17.89 -2.30
CA ILE A 123 13.94 -17.93 -2.75
C ILE A 123 14.66 -16.70 -2.19
N LYS A 124 15.74 -16.92 -1.45
CA LYS A 124 16.66 -15.87 -1.02
C LYS A 124 17.88 -15.89 -1.92
N ILE A 125 18.23 -14.74 -2.50
CA ILE A 125 19.42 -14.56 -3.34
C ILE A 125 20.34 -13.47 -2.77
N ASP A 126 21.63 -13.56 -3.08
CA ASP A 126 22.57 -12.46 -2.84
C ASP A 126 22.57 -11.41 -3.96
N SER A 127 23.35 -10.35 -3.79
CA SER A 127 23.52 -9.27 -4.78
C SER A 127 24.19 -9.68 -6.10
N SER A 128 24.64 -10.94 -6.23
CA SER A 128 25.13 -11.51 -7.48
C SER A 128 24.11 -12.44 -8.15
N GLY A 129 22.95 -12.66 -7.54
CA GLY A 129 21.91 -13.57 -8.02
C GLY A 129 22.12 -15.03 -7.63
N GLN A 130 23.08 -15.34 -6.75
CA GLN A 130 23.27 -16.70 -6.25
C GLN A 130 22.20 -17.05 -5.23
N ILE A 131 21.63 -18.25 -5.33
CA ILE A 131 20.62 -18.74 -4.38
C ILE A 131 21.31 -19.09 -3.06
N ILE A 132 20.95 -18.36 -1.99
CA ILE A 132 21.37 -18.63 -0.61
C ILE A 132 20.44 -19.68 0.03
N HIS A 133 19.13 -19.54 -0.20
CA HIS A 133 18.12 -20.39 0.41
C HIS A 133 16.91 -20.54 -0.51
N LYS A 134 16.27 -21.71 -0.49
CA LYS A 134 15.11 -22.02 -1.32
C LYS A 134 14.21 -23.01 -0.59
N VAL A 135 12.94 -22.64 -0.38
CA VAL A 135 11.97 -23.48 0.34
C VAL A 135 10.60 -23.40 -0.30
N GLN A 136 9.96 -24.57 -0.47
CA GLN A 136 8.58 -24.66 -0.92
C GLN A 136 7.66 -24.50 0.30
N PHE A 137 6.75 -23.53 0.26
CA PHE A 137 5.78 -23.34 1.33
C PHE A 137 4.83 -24.54 1.44
N ASN A 138 4.52 -24.92 2.67
CA ASN A 138 3.39 -25.80 2.96
C ASN A 138 2.15 -24.94 3.23
N THR A 139 1.16 -25.03 2.35
CA THR A 139 -0.10 -24.27 2.46
C THR A 139 -1.31 -25.19 2.66
N GLU A 140 -1.09 -26.48 2.97
CA GLU A 140 -2.18 -27.47 3.10
C GLU A 140 -3.17 -27.06 4.20
N GLU A 141 -2.68 -26.72 5.38
CA GLU A 141 -3.52 -26.26 6.50
C GLU A 141 -4.30 -24.99 6.17
N LEU A 142 -3.68 -24.02 5.48
CA LEU A 142 -4.37 -22.80 5.03
C LEU A 142 -5.53 -23.13 4.08
N GLN A 143 -5.30 -24.05 3.13
CA GLN A 143 -6.31 -24.46 2.17
C GLN A 143 -7.48 -25.19 2.85
N GLU A 144 -7.20 -26.06 3.82
CA GLU A 144 -8.23 -26.72 4.64
C GLU A 144 -9.09 -25.72 5.42
N GLN A 145 -8.50 -24.60 5.84
CA GLN A 145 -9.17 -23.49 6.52
C GLN A 145 -9.87 -22.50 5.56
N GLY A 146 -9.81 -22.73 4.25
CA GLY A 146 -10.40 -21.83 3.25
C GLY A 146 -9.63 -20.52 3.08
N VAL A 147 -8.32 -20.51 3.37
CA VAL A 147 -7.42 -19.36 3.27
C VAL A 147 -6.47 -19.53 2.09
N SER A 148 -6.32 -18.49 1.28
CA SER A 148 -5.32 -18.39 0.23
C SER A 148 -4.15 -17.52 0.69
N LEU A 149 -2.93 -18.05 0.54
CA LEU A 149 -1.70 -17.29 0.71
C LEU A 149 -1.52 -16.36 -0.51
N PHE A 150 -1.39 -15.06 -0.28
CA PHE A 150 -1.05 -14.13 -1.35
C PHE A 150 0.46 -13.96 -1.43
N SER A 151 1.15 -14.96 -1.97
CA SER A 151 2.62 -15.02 -1.96
C SER A 151 3.30 -13.85 -2.69
N ASN A 152 2.59 -13.14 -3.56
CA ASN A 152 3.07 -11.94 -4.26
C ASN A 152 3.27 -10.75 -3.31
N VAL A 153 2.52 -10.70 -2.20
CA VAL A 153 2.51 -9.58 -1.26
C VAL A 153 3.07 -10.08 0.06
N PHE A 154 4.33 -9.76 0.31
CA PHE A 154 5.00 -10.13 1.52
C PHE A 154 6.02 -9.09 1.92
N VAL A 155 6.32 -9.05 3.22
CA VAL A 155 7.30 -8.16 3.80
C VAL A 155 8.15 -8.91 4.81
N ARG A 156 9.30 -8.33 5.15
CA ARG A 156 10.22 -8.91 6.14
C ARG A 156 10.50 -7.89 7.24
N ASN A 157 10.52 -8.38 8.47
CA ASN A 157 11.09 -7.67 9.60
C ASN A 157 12.17 -8.54 10.23
N GLN A 158 13.43 -8.11 10.17
CA GLN A 158 14.57 -8.87 10.71
C GLN A 158 14.62 -10.33 10.23
N HIS A 159 14.15 -11.28 11.04
CA HIS A 159 14.15 -12.71 10.72
C HIS A 159 12.75 -13.28 10.44
N GLU A 160 11.71 -12.46 10.61
CA GLU A 160 10.32 -12.85 10.40
C GLU A 160 9.85 -12.41 9.01
N LEU A 161 9.03 -13.26 8.38
CA LEU A 161 8.37 -12.98 7.12
C LEU A 161 6.87 -12.96 7.34
N TYR A 162 6.23 -11.94 6.77
CA TYR A 162 4.79 -11.76 6.83
C TYR A 162 4.22 -11.75 5.43
N PHE A 163 3.08 -12.41 5.27
CA PHE A 163 2.41 -12.58 4.00
C PHE A 163 0.97 -12.10 4.12
N ALA A 164 0.50 -11.48 3.06
CA ALA A 164 -0.92 -11.20 2.95
C ALA A 164 -1.70 -12.50 2.73
N ALA A 165 -2.94 -12.51 3.19
CA ALA A 165 -3.87 -13.60 2.97
C ALA A 165 -5.26 -13.09 2.61
N PHE A 166 -6.02 -13.91 1.92
CA PHE A 166 -7.40 -13.61 1.53
C PHE A 166 -8.20 -14.92 1.45
N PRO A 167 -9.54 -14.85 1.32
CA PRO A 167 -10.36 -16.06 1.21
C PRO A 167 -9.94 -16.90 0.01
N LEU A 168 -9.91 -18.23 0.18
CA LEU A 168 -9.65 -19.16 -0.93
C LEU A 168 -10.76 -19.11 -1.99
N THR A 169 -11.96 -18.73 -1.60
CA THR A 169 -13.09 -18.51 -2.50
C THR A 169 -12.84 -17.25 -3.33
N PHE A 170 -12.65 -17.43 -4.65
CA PHE A 170 -12.50 -16.32 -5.60
C PHE A 170 -13.69 -15.36 -5.55
N GLU A 171 -14.91 -15.89 -5.56
CA GLU A 171 -16.15 -15.11 -5.43
C GLU A 171 -16.46 -14.85 -3.95
N TRP A 172 -15.70 -13.95 -3.31
CA TRP A 172 -15.89 -13.64 -1.88
C TRP A 172 -17.24 -12.96 -1.57
N THR A 173 -17.99 -12.51 -2.58
CA THR A 173 -19.39 -12.06 -2.42
C THR A 173 -20.32 -13.19 -1.98
N SER A 174 -19.91 -14.45 -2.14
CA SER A 174 -20.64 -15.61 -1.62
C SER A 174 -20.49 -15.81 -0.11
N LEU A 175 -19.52 -15.14 0.53
CA LEU A 175 -19.33 -15.17 1.98
C LEU A 175 -20.28 -14.16 2.64
N SER A 176 -20.66 -14.43 3.88
CA SER A 176 -21.22 -13.40 4.75
C SER A 176 -20.12 -12.47 5.28
N PRO A 177 -20.45 -11.22 5.65
CA PRO A 177 -19.52 -10.33 6.36
C PRO A 177 -18.86 -11.00 7.58
N GLU A 178 -19.62 -11.78 8.35
CA GLU A 178 -19.11 -12.49 9.54
C GLU A 178 -18.11 -13.60 9.19
N GLU A 179 -18.25 -14.25 8.03
CA GLU A 179 -17.27 -15.23 7.57
C GLU A 179 -15.99 -14.54 7.10
N LEU A 180 -16.10 -13.40 6.42
CA LEU A 180 -14.92 -12.65 5.97
C LEU A 180 -14.10 -12.09 7.13
N THR A 181 -14.73 -11.60 8.20
CA THR A 181 -14.01 -11.10 9.41
C THR A 181 -13.27 -12.20 10.17
N LYS A 182 -13.57 -13.47 9.92
CA LYS A 182 -12.83 -14.63 10.45
C LYS A 182 -11.70 -15.10 9.54
N THR A 183 -11.56 -14.50 8.35
CA THR A 183 -10.49 -14.82 7.42
C THR A 183 -9.25 -13.97 7.75
N PRO A 184 -8.06 -14.56 7.88
CA PRO A 184 -6.84 -13.79 8.13
C PRO A 184 -6.50 -12.92 6.93
N ASN A 185 -6.03 -11.70 7.19
CA ASN A 185 -5.46 -10.80 6.17
C ASN A 185 -3.93 -10.68 6.28
N LEU A 186 -3.35 -11.14 7.39
CA LEU A 186 -1.92 -11.16 7.67
C LEU A 186 -1.53 -12.49 8.31
N LEU A 187 -0.55 -13.15 7.71
CA LEU A 187 0.05 -14.38 8.20
C LEU A 187 1.53 -14.13 8.52
N ARG A 188 2.02 -14.74 9.60
CA ARG A 188 3.46 -14.89 9.84
C ARG A 188 3.92 -16.28 9.39
N TYR A 189 5.06 -16.35 8.72
CA TYR A 189 5.68 -17.59 8.29
C TYR A 189 6.73 -18.07 9.29
N ASP A 190 6.62 -19.34 9.72
CA ASP A 190 7.64 -20.02 10.50
C ASP A 190 8.51 -20.89 9.56
N SER A 191 9.77 -20.47 9.37
CA SER A 191 10.72 -21.19 8.51
C SER A 191 11.23 -22.52 9.09
N THR A 192 11.10 -22.73 10.41
CA THR A 192 11.51 -23.98 11.09
C THR A 192 10.47 -25.06 10.89
N GLU A 193 9.20 -24.70 11.07
CA GLU A 193 8.06 -25.61 10.90
C GLU A 193 7.52 -25.65 9.46
N ASN A 194 7.92 -24.69 8.63
CA ASN A 194 7.37 -24.44 7.30
C ASN A 194 5.84 -24.27 7.35
N SER A 195 5.36 -23.49 8.31
CA SER A 195 3.94 -23.28 8.61
C SER A 195 3.60 -21.79 8.64
N PHE A 196 2.29 -21.48 8.69
CA PHE A 196 1.79 -20.11 8.76
C PHE A 196 0.88 -19.96 9.97
N SER A 197 1.06 -18.87 10.71
CA SER A 197 0.19 -18.50 11.84
C SER A 197 -0.54 -17.19 11.54
N PRO A 198 -1.86 -17.10 11.74
CA PRO A 198 -2.59 -15.85 11.57
C PRO A 198 -2.18 -14.82 12.62
N ILE A 199 -2.01 -13.57 12.17
CA ILE A 199 -1.64 -12.43 13.02
C ILE A 199 -2.78 -11.42 13.08
N SER A 200 -3.44 -11.18 11.94
CA SER A 200 -4.55 -10.24 11.82
C SER A 200 -5.63 -10.80 10.89
N TYR A 201 -6.84 -10.26 11.06
CA TYR A 201 -8.04 -10.65 10.34
C TYR A 201 -8.69 -9.42 9.70
N PHE A 202 -9.58 -9.63 8.72
CA PHE A 202 -10.28 -8.52 8.09
C PHE A 202 -11.11 -7.71 9.10
N PRO A 203 -10.87 -6.40 9.25
CA PRO A 203 -11.58 -5.55 10.21
C PRO A 203 -13.06 -5.43 9.87
N GLU A 204 -13.95 -5.47 10.87
CA GLU A 204 -15.40 -5.34 10.68
C GLU A 204 -15.78 -4.05 9.94
N GLU A 205 -15.11 -2.94 10.26
CA GLU A 205 -15.31 -1.65 9.61
C GLU A 205 -14.95 -1.65 8.13
N PHE A 206 -13.87 -2.36 7.75
CA PHE A 206 -13.47 -2.51 6.36
C PHE A 206 -14.46 -3.42 5.64
N VAL A 207 -14.84 -4.54 6.25
CA VAL A 207 -15.75 -5.53 5.67
C VAL A 207 -17.11 -4.91 5.40
N GLY A 208 -17.67 -4.20 6.39
CA GLY A 208 -18.98 -3.56 6.27
C GLY A 208 -20.09 -4.56 5.98
N THR A 209 -21.12 -4.12 5.25
CA THR A 209 -22.29 -4.94 4.91
C THR A 209 -22.36 -5.35 3.45
N ASN A 210 -21.50 -4.80 2.59
CA ASN A 210 -21.47 -5.05 1.16
C ASN A 210 -20.08 -5.54 0.74
N LEU A 211 -20.00 -6.82 0.34
CA LEU A 211 -18.77 -7.46 -0.13
C LEU A 211 -18.55 -7.29 -1.64
N ASN A 212 -19.43 -6.58 -2.34
CA ASN A 212 -19.33 -6.36 -3.77
C ASN A 212 -18.28 -5.28 -4.11
N LYS A 213 -17.06 -5.51 -3.67
CA LYS A 213 -15.89 -4.63 -3.78
C LYS A 213 -14.63 -5.46 -3.92
N THR A 214 -13.58 -4.83 -4.40
CA THR A 214 -12.23 -5.42 -4.40
C THR A 214 -11.68 -5.51 -2.99
N ILE A 215 -10.90 -6.56 -2.71
CA ILE A 215 -10.19 -6.74 -1.45
C ILE A 215 -8.72 -6.91 -1.79
N PHE A 216 -7.90 -5.94 -1.38
CA PHE A 216 -6.46 -5.96 -1.58
C PHE A 216 -5.74 -5.85 -0.24
N PRO A 217 -5.33 -6.99 0.35
CA PRO A 217 -4.51 -6.98 1.55
C PRO A 217 -3.06 -6.66 1.15
N LEU A 218 -2.75 -5.39 0.93
CA LEU A 218 -1.39 -4.94 0.62
C LEU A 218 -0.60 -4.80 1.91
N LEU A 219 0.72 -4.98 1.85
CA LEU A 219 1.59 -4.92 3.01
C LEU A 219 2.73 -3.93 2.81
N ALA A 220 3.17 -3.34 3.91
CA ALA A 220 4.41 -2.59 4.02
C ALA A 220 5.06 -2.85 5.38
N VAL A 221 6.25 -2.28 5.57
CA VAL A 221 6.97 -2.32 6.85
C VAL A 221 7.06 -0.90 7.38
N GLY A 222 6.64 -0.69 8.63
CA GLY A 222 6.79 0.58 9.34
C GLY A 222 8.23 0.91 9.72
N LEU A 223 8.49 2.13 10.17
CA LEU A 223 9.82 2.60 10.59
C LEU A 223 10.43 1.77 11.73
N THR A 224 9.59 1.17 12.57
CA THR A 224 9.97 0.28 13.68
C THR A 224 10.14 -1.19 13.27
N GLY A 225 9.94 -1.52 12.00
CA GLY A 225 9.92 -2.89 11.48
C GLY A 225 8.54 -3.57 11.55
N LEU A 226 7.54 -2.94 12.16
CA LEU A 226 6.21 -3.55 12.32
C LEU A 226 5.50 -3.70 10.96
N PRO A 227 4.80 -4.83 10.69
CA PRO A 227 4.02 -4.97 9.46
C PRO A 227 2.84 -4.01 9.46
N ILE A 228 2.66 -3.29 8.35
CA ILE A 228 1.52 -2.42 8.08
C ILE A 228 0.63 -3.13 7.06
N ILE A 229 -0.65 -3.23 7.36
CA ILE A 229 -1.69 -3.74 6.47
C ILE A 229 -2.37 -2.54 5.81
N ASN A 230 -2.16 -2.40 4.51
CA ASN A 230 -2.72 -1.38 3.66
C ASN A 230 -3.90 -1.95 2.87
N LEU A 231 -5.09 -1.89 3.46
CA LEU A 231 -6.33 -2.24 2.75
C LEU A 231 -6.73 -1.09 1.82
N ASN A 232 -7.60 -1.36 0.83
CA ASN A 232 -8.26 -0.33 0.02
C ASN A 232 -9.34 0.41 0.83
N PHE A 233 -8.94 1.04 1.93
CA PHE A 233 -9.81 1.67 2.93
C PHE A 233 -9.17 2.90 3.55
N ARG A 234 -9.97 3.80 4.13
CA ARG A 234 -9.47 5.02 4.78
C ARG A 234 -8.45 4.78 5.90
N ASN A 235 -8.53 3.65 6.59
CA ASN A 235 -7.59 3.30 7.66
C ASN A 235 -6.46 2.41 7.13
N ILE A 236 -5.30 2.53 7.76
CA ILE A 236 -4.28 1.48 7.77
C ILE A 236 -4.33 0.75 9.11
N TYR A 237 -3.79 -0.47 9.14
CA TYR A 237 -3.72 -1.28 10.34
C TYR A 237 -2.28 -1.70 10.57
N TYR A 238 -1.88 -1.81 11.83
CA TYR A 238 -0.54 -2.24 12.22
C TYR A 238 -0.61 -3.02 13.51
N GLN A 239 0.38 -3.87 13.73
CA GLN A 239 0.50 -4.64 14.96
C GLN A 239 1.44 -3.94 15.93
N GLU A 240 1.02 -3.69 17.16
CA GLU A 240 1.85 -3.19 18.25
C GLU A 240 1.47 -3.93 19.54
N ASP A 241 2.47 -4.41 20.29
CA ASP A 241 2.27 -5.20 21.52
C ASP A 241 1.32 -6.40 21.37
N GLU A 242 1.44 -7.12 20.26
CA GLU A 242 0.58 -8.24 19.85
C GLU A 242 -0.88 -7.88 19.53
N GLU A 243 -1.27 -6.60 19.65
CA GLU A 243 -2.60 -6.10 19.31
C GLU A 243 -2.62 -5.42 17.94
N ILE A 244 -3.77 -5.47 17.27
CA ILE A 244 -3.98 -4.78 15.99
C ILE A 244 -4.62 -3.42 16.25
N HIS A 245 -3.91 -2.37 15.85
CA HIS A 245 -4.34 -0.99 15.92
C HIS A 245 -4.72 -0.49 14.53
N SER A 246 -5.49 0.60 14.49
CA SER A 246 -5.84 1.29 13.26
C SER A 246 -5.62 2.79 13.38
N SER A 247 -5.21 3.40 12.28
CA SER A 247 -5.07 4.86 12.17
C SER A 247 -5.71 5.35 10.88
N PHE A 248 -6.35 6.52 10.96
CA PHE A 248 -6.90 7.18 9.79
C PHE A 248 -5.76 7.67 8.89
N ALA A 249 -5.76 7.18 7.65
CA ALA A 249 -4.76 7.48 6.64
C ALA A 249 -5.43 7.67 5.27
N GLY A 250 -6.60 8.31 5.26
CA GLY A 250 -7.37 8.54 4.05
C GLY A 250 -7.01 9.88 3.38
N LEU A 251 -7.03 9.93 2.04
CA LEU A 251 -7.06 11.18 1.29
C LEU A 251 -8.41 11.86 1.47
N SER A 252 -8.42 13.19 1.63
CA SER A 252 -9.69 13.96 1.73
C SER A 252 -10.54 13.91 0.46
N SER A 253 -9.90 13.65 -0.68
CA SER A 253 -10.53 13.50 -1.99
C SER A 253 -11.16 12.12 -2.22
N PHE A 254 -10.83 11.13 -1.38
CA PHE A 254 -11.34 9.76 -1.50
C PHE A 254 -12.65 9.58 -0.71
N PRO A 255 -13.51 8.63 -1.12
CA PRO A 255 -14.65 8.23 -0.30
C PRO A 255 -14.18 7.61 1.03
N GLU A 256 -15.03 7.73 2.06
CA GLU A 256 -14.74 7.13 3.38
C GLU A 256 -14.74 5.60 3.33
N ASP A 257 -15.65 5.01 2.55
CA ASP A 257 -15.81 3.57 2.38
C ASP A 257 -15.27 3.12 1.00
N PRO A 258 -14.82 1.86 0.88
CA PRO A 258 -14.31 1.35 -0.38
C PRO A 258 -15.39 1.39 -1.47
N PRO A 259 -15.05 1.75 -2.72
CA PRO A 259 -15.99 1.68 -3.82
C PRO A 259 -16.62 0.28 -3.94
N THR A 260 -17.92 0.24 -4.24
CA THR A 260 -18.64 -1.02 -4.49
C THR A 260 -19.18 -1.03 -5.90
N SER A 261 -19.23 -2.22 -6.49
CA SER A 261 -19.84 -2.40 -7.81
C SER A 261 -21.36 -2.21 -7.71
N PRO A 262 -21.99 -1.55 -8.71
CA PRO A 262 -23.44 -1.39 -8.78
C PRO A 262 -24.16 -2.66 -9.28
N LEU A 263 -23.45 -3.67 -9.76
CA LEU A 263 -24.05 -4.96 -10.12
C LEU A 263 -24.51 -5.71 -8.86
N PRO A 264 -25.47 -6.65 -8.96
CA PRO A 264 -25.78 -7.52 -7.83
C PRO A 264 -24.59 -8.35 -7.36
N ASN A 265 -23.71 -8.74 -8.29
CA ASN A 265 -22.48 -9.48 -8.05
C ASN A 265 -21.45 -9.11 -9.12
N MET A 266 -20.33 -8.52 -8.71
CA MET A 266 -19.27 -8.10 -9.64
C MET A 266 -18.60 -9.29 -10.33
N PHE A 267 -18.62 -10.47 -9.71
CA PHE A 267 -18.00 -11.67 -10.25
C PHE A 267 -18.73 -12.28 -11.45
N ASP A 268 -19.98 -11.83 -11.69
CA ASP A 268 -20.75 -12.25 -12.87
C ASP A 268 -20.26 -11.58 -14.17
N ASP A 269 -19.47 -10.50 -14.07
CA ASP A 269 -18.96 -9.74 -15.22
C ASP A 269 -17.47 -9.41 -15.06
N MET A 270 -16.63 -10.05 -15.89
CA MET A 270 -15.19 -9.81 -15.91
C MET A 270 -14.83 -8.34 -16.21
N ASN A 271 -15.62 -7.62 -17.00
CA ASN A 271 -15.36 -6.21 -17.27
C ASN A 271 -15.56 -5.37 -16.02
N GLU A 272 -16.56 -5.72 -15.20
CA GLU A 272 -16.80 -5.04 -13.93
C GLU A 272 -15.70 -5.36 -12.92
N ILE A 273 -15.21 -6.61 -12.85
CA ILE A 273 -14.01 -6.94 -12.05
C ILE A 273 -12.83 -6.06 -12.49
N MET A 274 -12.52 -6.04 -13.79
CA MET A 274 -11.40 -5.26 -14.32
C MET A 274 -11.56 -3.77 -14.06
N LYS A 275 -12.79 -3.25 -14.13
CA LYS A 275 -13.11 -1.87 -13.77
C LYS A 275 -12.88 -1.60 -12.28
N MET A 276 -13.37 -2.47 -11.40
CA MET A 276 -13.21 -2.30 -9.95
C MET A 276 -11.73 -2.38 -9.53
N ILE A 277 -10.93 -3.22 -10.20
CA ILE A 277 -9.50 -3.36 -9.93
C ILE A 277 -8.70 -2.16 -10.45
N ASN A 278 -8.99 -1.71 -11.68
CA ASN A 278 -8.12 -0.76 -12.37
C ASN A 278 -8.61 0.68 -12.36
N HIS A 279 -9.91 0.90 -12.24
CA HIS A 279 -10.56 2.20 -12.47
C HIS A 279 -11.38 2.66 -11.26
N THR A 280 -10.90 2.36 -10.06
CA THR A 280 -11.46 2.92 -8.83
C THR A 280 -10.34 3.56 -8.02
N ASP A 281 -10.72 4.58 -7.25
CA ASP A 281 -9.83 5.20 -6.29
C ASP A 281 -9.38 4.15 -5.26
N ILE A 282 -8.08 3.86 -5.23
CA ILE A 282 -7.51 2.83 -4.35
C ILE A 282 -6.18 3.27 -3.75
N TYR A 283 -5.89 2.80 -2.54
CA TYR A 283 -4.54 2.88 -1.96
C TYR A 283 -3.69 1.74 -2.49
N THR A 284 -2.44 2.02 -2.87
CA THR A 284 -1.60 1.09 -3.64
C THR A 284 -0.31 0.74 -2.91
N ASP A 285 0.40 1.73 -2.38
CA ASP A 285 1.71 1.52 -1.78
C ASP A 285 1.82 2.30 -0.45
N VAL A 286 2.67 1.83 0.46
CA VAL A 286 3.04 2.51 1.70
C VAL A 286 4.55 2.49 1.83
N TYR A 287 5.14 3.66 2.04
CA TYR A 287 6.56 3.89 2.15
C TYR A 287 6.92 4.39 3.54
N SER A 288 7.80 3.68 4.23
CA SER A 288 8.43 4.19 5.46
C SER A 288 9.72 4.90 5.08
N LEU A 289 9.78 6.20 5.32
CA LEU A 289 10.83 7.10 4.85
C LEU A 289 11.69 7.59 6.02
N ASP A 290 12.68 6.78 6.41
CA ASP A 290 13.55 6.99 7.57
C ASP A 290 14.20 8.39 7.62
N ALA A 291 14.60 8.95 6.48
CA ALA A 291 15.27 10.25 6.43
C ALA A 291 14.37 11.41 6.92
N GLN A 292 13.05 11.22 6.90
CA GLN A 292 12.06 12.24 7.24
C GLN A 292 11.25 11.87 8.48
N ASP A 293 11.46 10.69 9.07
CA ASP A 293 10.63 10.12 10.13
C ASP A 293 9.12 10.15 9.78
N LEU A 294 8.80 9.81 8.52
CA LEU A 294 7.43 9.82 7.99
C LEU A 294 7.08 8.49 7.32
N ILE A 295 5.80 8.17 7.36
CA ILE A 295 5.19 7.11 6.55
C ILE A 295 4.32 7.77 5.49
N VAL A 296 4.48 7.37 4.23
CA VAL A 296 3.73 7.91 3.09
C VAL A 296 2.87 6.83 2.49
N ARG A 297 1.56 7.04 2.50
CA ARG A 297 0.59 6.17 1.83
C ARG A 297 0.17 6.77 0.50
N VAL A 298 0.19 5.96 -0.54
CA VAL A 298 -0.08 6.37 -1.92
C VAL A 298 -1.51 6.00 -2.30
N GLY A 299 -2.28 7.00 -2.73
CA GLY A 299 -3.58 6.85 -3.37
C GLY A 299 -3.48 7.05 -4.88
N LYS A 300 -4.13 6.16 -5.62
CA LYS A 300 -4.30 6.24 -7.07
C LYS A 300 -5.69 6.79 -7.36
N HIS A 301 -5.78 7.94 -8.03
CA HIS A 301 -7.04 8.46 -8.53
C HIS A 301 -7.30 7.89 -9.92
N GLU A 302 -8.51 7.42 -10.15
CA GLU A 302 -8.87 6.85 -11.45
C GLU A 302 -10.17 7.40 -12.00
N ASP A 303 -10.14 7.71 -13.28
CA ASP A 303 -11.34 7.94 -14.06
C ASP A 303 -11.83 6.59 -14.60
N ILE A 304 -13.14 6.32 -14.45
CA ILE A 304 -13.78 5.15 -15.06
C ILE A 304 -13.90 5.43 -16.56
N PRO A 305 -13.16 4.73 -17.45
CA PRO A 305 -13.32 4.94 -18.88
C PRO A 305 -14.71 4.46 -19.32
N ASP A 306 -15.29 5.16 -20.30
CA ASP A 306 -16.57 4.76 -20.92
C ASP A 306 -16.48 3.39 -21.62
N ASN A 307 -15.26 2.95 -21.99
CA ASN A 307 -14.97 1.65 -22.59
C ASN A 307 -13.71 1.04 -21.95
N THR A 308 -13.88 -0.05 -21.20
CA THR A 308 -12.79 -0.75 -20.48
C THR A 308 -11.89 -1.60 -21.39
N LEU A 309 -12.18 -1.68 -22.70
CA LEU A 309 -11.44 -2.49 -23.67
C LEU A 309 -10.31 -1.71 -24.38
N ASP A 310 -10.31 -0.37 -24.33
CA ASP A 310 -9.19 0.48 -24.78
C ASP A 310 -8.30 0.76 -23.57
N THR A 311 -7.33 -0.11 -23.30
CA THR A 311 -6.41 0.02 -22.15
C THR A 311 -4.96 0.07 -22.59
N ASP A 312 -4.64 0.99 -23.50
CA ASP A 312 -3.27 1.39 -23.79
C ASP A 312 -2.79 2.40 -22.71
N ALA A 313 -2.67 1.93 -21.46
CA ALA A 313 -1.79 2.41 -20.36
C ALA A 313 -2.43 2.13 -19.00
N PHE A 314 -1.79 1.27 -18.20
CA PHE A 314 -2.18 0.90 -16.83
C PHE A 314 -1.76 1.94 -15.77
N LEU A 315 -1.45 3.17 -16.19
CA LEU A 315 -0.96 4.22 -15.30
C LEU A 315 -2.05 5.23 -14.98
N ALA A 316 -2.22 5.51 -13.70
CA ALA A 316 -3.13 6.54 -13.22
C ALA A 316 -2.71 7.92 -13.70
N SER A 317 -3.69 8.69 -14.18
CA SER A 317 -3.51 10.09 -14.53
C SER A 317 -3.28 10.95 -13.28
N LYS A 318 -3.79 10.59 -12.10
CA LYS A 318 -3.63 11.39 -10.89
C LYS A 318 -3.27 10.54 -9.67
N TRP A 319 -2.43 11.11 -8.80
CA TRP A 319 -1.93 10.46 -7.59
C TRP A 319 -2.10 11.40 -6.38
N GLY A 320 -2.30 10.82 -5.21
CA GLY A 320 -2.33 11.53 -3.93
C GLY A 320 -1.43 10.85 -2.91
N LEU A 321 -0.82 11.65 -2.04
CA LEU A 321 0.06 11.18 -0.97
C LEU A 321 -0.54 11.57 0.38
N VAL A 322 -0.64 10.62 1.31
CA VAL A 322 -1.00 10.86 2.71
C VAL A 322 0.27 10.70 3.54
N PHE A 323 0.57 11.70 4.37
CA PHE A 323 1.75 11.70 5.24
C PHE A 323 1.33 11.43 6.67
N LEU A 324 1.98 10.45 7.29
CA LEU A 324 1.79 10.07 8.68
C LEU A 324 3.12 10.25 9.45
N ASP A 325 3.04 10.64 10.72
CA ASP A 325 4.19 10.59 11.62
C ASP A 325 4.48 9.16 12.12
N THR A 326 5.51 9.02 12.96
CA THR A 326 5.93 7.74 13.54
C THR A 326 4.88 7.08 14.42
N ASP A 327 3.91 7.85 14.91
CA ASP A 327 2.80 7.39 15.74
C ASP A 327 1.54 7.14 14.89
N PHE A 328 1.71 7.09 13.56
CA PHE A 328 0.65 6.88 12.56
C PHE A 328 -0.44 7.96 12.53
N ASN A 329 -0.19 9.16 13.08
CA ASN A 329 -1.12 10.28 12.96
C ASN A 329 -0.97 10.93 11.59
N LYS A 330 -2.08 11.22 10.92
CA LYS A 330 -2.06 11.98 9.67
C LYS A 330 -1.59 13.42 9.90
N VAL A 331 -0.42 13.74 9.39
CA VAL A 331 0.21 15.06 9.50
C VAL A 331 0.08 15.91 8.24
N GLY A 332 -0.38 15.33 7.13
CA GLY A 332 -0.73 16.08 5.93
C GLY A 332 -1.13 15.18 4.77
N GLU A 333 -1.41 15.83 3.65
CA GLU A 333 -1.64 15.18 2.36
C GLU A 333 -1.23 16.10 1.22
N LEU A 334 -0.96 15.52 0.05
CA LEU A 334 -0.62 16.25 -1.17
C LEU A 334 -1.22 15.54 -2.38
N ASP A 335 -2.11 16.22 -3.08
CA ASP A 335 -2.52 15.83 -4.43
C ASP A 335 -1.41 16.24 -5.41
N LEU A 336 -0.95 15.28 -6.21
CA LEU A 336 0.01 15.52 -7.28
C LEU A 336 -0.70 16.03 -8.53
N GLU A 337 0.02 16.83 -9.33
CA GLU A 337 -0.52 17.33 -10.60
C GLU A 337 -0.82 16.15 -11.54
N PRO A 338 -2.00 16.14 -12.19
CA PRO A 338 -2.32 15.08 -13.13
C PRO A 338 -1.31 14.98 -14.27
N ASP A 339 -1.14 13.77 -14.81
CA ASP A 339 -0.38 13.45 -16.00
C ASP A 339 1.13 13.77 -15.92
N ARG A 340 1.65 14.03 -14.71
CA ARG A 340 3.05 14.41 -14.49
C ARG A 340 3.85 13.45 -13.62
N PHE A 341 3.20 12.72 -12.73
CA PHE A 341 3.87 11.92 -11.70
C PHE A 341 3.51 10.44 -11.79
N HIS A 342 4.45 9.60 -11.39
CA HIS A 342 4.23 8.18 -11.12
C HIS A 342 4.29 7.96 -9.60
N GLY A 343 3.12 8.03 -8.96
CA GLY A 343 3.00 8.02 -7.50
C GLY A 343 3.43 6.73 -6.81
N ARG A 344 3.76 5.65 -7.52
CA ARG A 344 4.30 4.44 -6.90
C ARG A 344 5.82 4.44 -6.77
N TYR A 345 6.53 5.44 -7.28
CA TYR A 345 8.00 5.49 -7.17
C TYR A 345 8.37 6.62 -6.22
N LEU A 346 8.60 6.27 -4.95
CA LEU A 346 9.03 7.20 -3.91
C LEU A 346 10.26 6.70 -3.17
N PHE A 347 11.18 7.62 -2.89
CA PHE A 347 12.24 7.42 -1.91
C PHE A 347 12.46 8.71 -1.12
N ALA A 348 13.29 8.66 -0.07
CA ALA A 348 13.71 9.84 0.66
C ALA A 348 15.22 9.86 0.85
N ASP A 349 15.76 11.07 0.89
CA ASP A 349 17.11 11.33 1.38
C ASP A 349 17.07 12.53 2.34
N HIS A 350 18.24 13.02 2.75
CA HIS A 350 18.36 14.16 3.68
C HIS A 350 17.79 15.48 3.12
N GLU A 351 17.49 15.58 1.82
CA GLU A 351 16.90 16.78 1.25
C GLU A 351 15.37 16.79 1.33
N GLY A 352 14.74 15.62 1.39
CA GLY A 352 13.28 15.48 1.42
C GLY A 352 12.81 14.20 0.76
N ILE A 353 11.57 14.24 0.25
CA ILE A 353 10.91 13.11 -0.38
C ILE A 353 10.97 13.30 -1.90
N TRP A 354 11.35 12.25 -2.62
CA TRP A 354 11.51 12.27 -4.07
C TRP A 354 10.43 11.40 -4.70
N VAL A 355 9.59 12.02 -5.53
CA VAL A 355 8.52 11.32 -6.28
C VAL A 355 8.85 11.30 -7.76
N SER A 356 8.62 10.18 -8.43
CA SER A 356 8.87 10.08 -9.87
C SER A 356 7.98 11.04 -10.66
N ALA A 357 8.60 11.75 -11.59
CA ALA A 357 7.97 12.61 -12.58
C ALA A 357 7.84 11.89 -13.95
N ASP A 358 7.89 10.57 -13.95
CA ASP A 358 7.89 9.76 -15.17
C ASP A 358 6.46 9.30 -15.49
N HIS A 359 5.65 10.19 -16.05
CA HIS A 359 4.35 9.84 -16.60
C HIS A 359 4.39 9.94 -18.13
N PRO A 360 3.78 9.02 -18.92
CA PRO A 360 3.82 9.05 -20.39
C PRO A 360 3.40 10.39 -20.99
N GLU A 361 2.39 11.00 -20.39
CA GLU A 361 1.83 12.28 -20.83
C GLU A 361 2.60 13.50 -20.26
N ASN A 362 3.65 13.29 -19.47
CA ASN A 362 4.50 14.38 -19.01
C ASN A 362 5.33 14.91 -20.18
N PRO A 363 5.16 16.18 -20.61
CA PRO A 363 5.90 16.74 -21.75
C PRO A 363 7.41 16.78 -21.55
N ASP A 364 7.88 16.68 -20.29
CA ASP A 364 9.29 16.67 -19.95
C ASP A 364 9.86 15.26 -19.69
N ILE A 365 9.13 14.20 -20.05
CA ILE A 365 9.58 12.82 -19.92
C ILE A 365 10.85 12.58 -20.73
N GLN A 366 11.76 11.77 -20.18
CA GLN A 366 12.98 11.34 -20.86
C GLN A 366 13.06 9.81 -20.76
N GLU A 367 12.90 9.13 -21.89
CA GLU A 367 12.84 7.66 -21.92
C GLU A 367 14.14 6.99 -21.42
N ASP A 368 15.28 7.68 -21.57
CA ASP A 368 16.60 7.20 -21.15
C ASP A 368 16.90 7.44 -19.66
N PHE A 369 16.00 8.09 -18.91
CA PHE A 369 16.23 8.45 -17.51
C PHE A 369 14.97 8.32 -16.66
N LEU A 370 15.11 7.73 -15.48
CA LEU A 370 14.13 7.94 -14.41
C LEU A 370 14.33 9.32 -13.81
N ARG A 371 13.27 10.10 -13.66
CA ARG A 371 13.32 11.46 -13.13
C ARG A 371 12.47 11.56 -11.88
N PHE A 372 13.03 12.16 -10.84
CA PHE A 372 12.36 12.37 -9.58
C PHE A 372 12.36 13.85 -9.20
N GLN A 373 11.23 14.35 -8.74
CA GLN A 373 11.06 15.72 -8.26
C GLN A 373 11.03 15.75 -6.73
N LEU A 374 11.68 16.75 -6.15
CA LEU A 374 11.74 16.92 -4.71
C LEU A 374 10.44 17.55 -4.16
N ILE A 375 9.88 16.89 -3.16
CA ILE A 375 8.94 17.41 -2.19
C ILE A 375 9.75 17.81 -0.94
N GLU A 376 9.88 19.10 -0.72
CA GLU A 376 10.48 19.66 0.49
C GLU A 376 9.53 19.45 1.67
N VAL A 377 10.08 18.94 2.77
CA VAL A 377 9.37 18.72 4.03
C VAL A 377 9.88 19.75 5.04
N THR A 378 8.97 20.58 5.57
CA THR A 378 9.31 21.54 6.64
C THR A 378 8.38 21.35 7.81
N LYS A 379 8.90 21.51 9.03
CA LYS A 379 8.17 21.45 10.29
C LYS A 379 8.22 22.79 11.00
#